data_AF-A0A847DUC2-F1
#
_entry.id   AF-A0A847DUC2-F1
#
_cell.length_a   1.000
_cell.length_b   1.000
_cell.length_c   1.000
_cell.angle_alpha   90.00
_cell.angle_beta   90.00
_cell.angle_gamma   90.00
#
_symmetry.space_group_name_H-M   'P 1'
#
loop_
_entity.id
_entity.type
_entity.pdbx_description
1 polymer ?
#
loop_
_entity_poly.entity_id
_entity_poly.type
_entity_poly.pdbx_seq_one_letter_code
_entity_poly.pdbx_strand_id
1 'polypeptide(L)' 'MLTLHDNIVLPQATQTLPDARVVVLAGLGHLQLTRHPSVRPYVAAALDRAIARAPR' A
#
# COMPACT_ATOMS: atom_id res chain seq x y z
N MET A 1 -0.21 -1.84 -0.64
CA MET A 1 1.06 -1.10 -0.66
C MET A 1 2.07 -1.90 0.12
N LEU A 2 3.34 -1.89 -0.28
CA LEU A 2 4.42 -2.62 0.40
C LEU A 2 5.73 -1.82 0.32
N THR A 3 6.75 -2.21 1.10
CA THR A 3 8.10 -1.65 1.09
C THR A 3 9.15 -2.74 1.17
N LEU A 4 10.20 -2.65 0.35
CA LEU A 4 11.33 -3.59 0.45
C LEU A 4 12.25 -3.31 1.65
N HIS A 5 11.95 -2.27 2.45
CA HIS A 5 12.65 -1.94 3.68
C HIS A 5 11.87 -2.37 4.93
N ASP A 6 10.93 -3.31 4.78
CA ASP A 6 10.20 -3.90 5.91
C ASP A 6 11.13 -4.84 6.68
N ASN A 7 11.30 -4.59 7.98
CA ASN A 7 12.16 -5.39 8.86
C ASN A 7 11.40 -6.44 9.66
N ILE A 8 10.09 -6.58 9.44
CA ILE A 8 9.19 -7.52 10.15
C ILE A 8 8.64 -8.57 9.18
N VAL A 9 8.12 -8.14 8.03
CA VAL A 9 7.44 -9.01 7.07
C VAL A 9 8.36 -9.31 5.88
N LEU A 10 8.82 -10.55 5.77
CA LEU A 10 9.76 -11.00 4.72
C LEU A 10 9.40 -12.42 4.22
N PRO A 11 9.48 -12.71 2.91
CA PRO A 11 9.68 -11.78 1.79
C PRO A 11 8.38 -11.03 1.44
N GLN A 12 8.39 -9.69 1.48
CA GLN A 12 7.14 -8.92 1.29
C GLN A 12 6.66 -8.88 -0.17
N ALA A 13 7.59 -8.91 -1.13
CA ALA A 13 7.28 -8.76 -2.56
C ALA A 13 6.38 -9.88 -3.12
N THR A 14 6.37 -11.06 -2.49
CA THR A 14 5.59 -12.23 -2.93
C THR A 14 4.27 -12.38 -2.16
N GLN A 15 4.01 -11.53 -1.16
CA GLN A 15 2.81 -11.60 -0.30
C GLN A 15 1.72 -10.65 -0.81
N THR A 16 1.36 -10.78 -2.09
CA THR A 16 0.35 -9.93 -2.73
C THR A 16 -0.82 -10.77 -3.24
N LEU A 17 -2.03 -10.20 -3.19
CA LEU A 17 -3.22 -10.84 -3.72
C LEU A 17 -3.21 -10.84 -5.26
N PRO A 18 -3.79 -11.86 -5.92
CA PRO A 18 -4.04 -11.85 -7.36
C PRO A 18 -4.83 -10.60 -7.77
N ASP A 19 -4.48 -10.04 -8.94
CA ASP A 19 -5.10 -8.86 -9.56
C ASP A 19 -5.08 -7.56 -8.73
N ALA A 20 -4.44 -7.57 -7.55
CA ALA A 20 -4.31 -6.40 -6.73
C ALA A 20 -3.35 -5.39 -7.39
N ARG A 21 -3.73 -4.11 -7.35
CA ARG A 21 -2.80 -3.03 -7.67
C ARG A 21 -1.73 -2.95 -6.58
N VAL A 22 -0.54 -3.46 -6.88
CA VAL A 22 0.63 -3.36 -6.00
C VAL A 22 1.31 -2.01 -6.21
N VAL A 23 1.61 -1.34 -5.10
CA VAL A 23 2.39 -0.09 -5.08
C VAL A 23 3.54 -0.31 -4.10
N VAL A 24 4.76 -0.20 -4.61
CA VAL A 24 6.00 -0.33 -3.83
C VAL A 24 6.46 1.07 -3.43
N LEU A 25 6.61 1.30 -2.13
CA LEU A 25 7.12 2.55 -1.59
C LEU A 25 8.53 2.31 -1.04
N ALA A 26 9.53 2.93 -1.66
CA ALA A 26 10.92 2.85 -1.17
C ALA A 26 11.15 3.82 -0.01
N GLY A 27 12.16 3.53 0.83
CA GLY A 27 12.60 4.41 1.92
C GLY A 27 11.68 4.47 3.14
N LEU A 28 10.65 3.63 3.21
CA LEU A 28 9.76 3.52 4.38
C LEU A 28 9.92 2.14 5.03
N GLY A 29 10.05 2.07 6.34
CA GLY A 29 9.97 0.83 7.12
C GLY A 29 8.53 0.40 7.41
N HIS A 30 8.38 -0.75 8.09
CA HIS A 30 7.11 -1.40 8.40
C HIS A 30 6.06 -0.43 8.98
N LEU A 31 6.37 0.23 10.09
CA LEU A 31 5.44 1.17 10.73
C LEU A 31 5.31 2.50 9.98
N GLN A 32 6.26 2.85 9.11
CA GLN A 32 6.16 4.08 8.32
C GLN A 32 5.12 3.92 7.20
N LEU A 33 4.93 2.71 6.66
CA LEU A 33 3.85 2.44 5.70
C LEU A 33 2.45 2.76 6.23
N THR A 34 2.24 2.77 7.56
CA THR A 34 0.91 3.01 8.14
C THR A 34 0.63 4.49 8.43
N ARG A 35 1.67 5.32 8.59
CA ARG A 35 1.51 6.70 9.10
C ARG A 35 2.30 7.78 8.38
N HIS A 36 3.28 7.42 7.55
CA HIS A 36 4.16 8.43 6.93
C HIS A 36 3.36 9.34 5.99
N PRO A 37 3.56 10.67 6.01
CA PRO A 37 2.78 11.61 5.19
C PRO A 37 2.75 11.28 3.70
N SER A 38 3.85 10.75 3.15
CA SER A 38 3.93 10.35 1.74
C SER A 38 3.00 9.20 1.37
N VAL A 39 2.46 8.46 2.33
CA VAL A 39 1.51 7.35 2.07
C VAL A 39 0.10 7.89 1.77
N ARG A 40 -0.26 9.05 2.32
CA ARG A 40 -1.63 9.60 2.28
C ARG A 40 -2.21 9.71 0.85
N PRO A 41 -1.48 10.21 -0.16
CA PRO A 41 -2.03 10.32 -1.51
C PRO A 41 -2.42 8.97 -2.12
N TYR A 42 -1.70 7.89 -1.79
CA TYR A 42 -2.00 6.55 -2.30
C TYR A 42 -3.27 5.97 -1.68
N VAL A 43 -3.49 6.23 -0.38
CA VAL A 43 -4.72 5.83 0.33
C VAL A 43 -5.92 6.62 -0.20
N ALA A 44 -5.80 7.95 -0.31
CA ALA A 44 -6.86 8.79 -0.85
C ALA A 44 -7.30 8.34 -2.24
N ALA A 45 -6.34 8.16 -3.16
CA ALA A 45 -6.64 7.68 -4.51
C ALA A 45 -7.24 6.26 -4.52
N ALA A 46 -6.89 5.39 -3.57
CA ALA A 46 -7.50 4.07 -3.45
C ALA A 46 -8.95 4.15 -2.95
N LEU A 47 -9.23 5.06 -2.01
CA LEU A 47 -10.56 5.31 -1.50
C LEU A 47 -11.47 5.90 -2.58
N ASP A 48 -11.02 6.90 -3.33
CA ASP A 48 -11.77 7.51 -4.43
C ASP A 48 -12.18 6.46 -5.47
N ARG A 49 -11.25 5.56 -5.84
CA ARG A 49 -11.53 4.44 -6.74
C ARG A 49 -12.53 3.44 -6.16
N ALA A 50 -12.48 3.20 -4.84
CA ALA A 50 -13.42 2.29 -4.20
C ALA A 50 -14.83 2.89 -4.18
N ILE A 51 -14.95 4.18 -3.84
CA ILE A 51 -16.21 4.93 -3.86
C ILE A 51 -16.81 4.92 -5.27
N ALA A 52 -16.01 5.20 -6.31
CA ALA A 52 -16.47 5.20 -7.70
C ALA A 52 -16.99 3.82 -8.19
N ARG A 53 -16.55 2.72 -7.56
CA ARG A 53 -16.97 1.35 -7.89
C ARG A 53 -18.10 0.83 -7.02
N ALA A 54 -18.45 1.51 -5.94
CA ALA A 54 -19.51 1.06 -5.05
C ALA A 54 -20.86 1.11 -5.80
N PRO A 55 -21.64 0.02 -5.79
CA PRO A 55 -23.00 0.06 -6.31
C PRO A 55 -23.82 1.08 -5.51
N ARG A 56 -24.69 1.82 -6.18
CA ARG A 56 -25.61 2.79 -5.57
C ARG A 56 -26.64 2.11 -4.68
#